data_AF-A0A5B9Y7K4-F1
#
_entry.id   AF-A0A5B9Y7K4-F1
#
_cell.length_a   1.000
_cell.length_b   1.000
_cell.length_c   1.000
_cell.angle_alpha   90.00
_cell.angle_beta   90.00
_cell.angle_gamma   90.00
#
_symmetry.space_group_name_H-M   'P 1'
#
loop_
_entity.id
_entity.type
_entity.pdbx_description
1 polymer ?
#
loop_
_entity_poly.entity_id
_entity_poly.type
_entity_poly.pdbx_seq_one_letter_code
_entity_poly.pdbx_strand_id
1 'polypeptide(L)'
;GDLYVQVQVKQHAIFEREGNNLYCEVPINFTMAALGGEIEVPTLDGRVSLKVPGETQTGKLFRMRGKGVKSVRGGAQGDLLCRVVVETP
;
A
#
# COMPACT_ATOMS: atom_id res chain seq x y z
N GLY A 1 37.25 18.84 6.85
CA GLY A 1 36.89 17.67 7.66
C GLY A 1 35.40 17.54 7.54
N ASP A 2 34.92 16.38 7.10
CA ASP A 2 33.56 16.28 6.53
C ASP A 2 32.66 15.44 7.43
N LEU A 3 31.37 15.77 7.45
CA LEU A 3 30.34 15.05 8.18
C LEU A 3 29.52 14.20 7.20
N TYR A 4 29.51 12.90 7.43
CA TYR A 4 28.62 11.97 6.72
C TYR A 4 27.41 11.64 7.61
N VAL A 5 26.21 11.82 7.08
CA VAL A 5 24.95 11.48 7.76
C VAL A 5 24.28 10.33 7.02
N GLN A 6 24.07 9.21 7.72
CA GLN A 6 23.31 8.07 7.21
C GLN A 6 21.91 8.09 7.81
N VAL A 7 20.89 8.10 6.95
CA VAL A 7 19.48 8.04 7.37
C VAL A 7 19.02 6.59 7.32
N GLN A 8 18.53 6.08 8.46
CA GLN A 8 17.85 4.80 8.54
C GLN A 8 16.35 5.05 8.74
N VAL A 9 15.53 4.42 7.90
CA VAL A 9 14.07 4.51 8.00
C VAL A 9 13.59 3.42 8.95
N LYS A 10 12.84 3.78 9.99
CA LYS A 10 12.21 2.81 10.89
C LYS A 10 11.13 2.04 10.13
N GLN A 11 10.99 0.74 10.43
CA GLN A 11 9.89 -0.06 9.92
C GLN A 11 8.55 0.53 10.37
N HIS A 12 7.59 0.56 9.45
CA HIS A 12 6.23 1.01 9.74
C HIS A 12 5.32 -0.21 9.88
N ALA A 13 4.37 -0.19 10.82
CA ALA A 13 3.50 -1.33 11.10
C ALA A 13 2.58 -1.73 9.94
N ILE A 14 2.30 -0.79 9.03
CA ILE A 14 1.33 -0.94 7.93
C ILE A 14 2.01 -0.94 6.56
N PHE A 15 3.16 -0.27 6.44
CA PHE A 15 3.77 0.01 5.13
C PHE A 15 5.17 -0.57 5.08
N GLU A 16 5.42 -1.33 4.03
CA GLU A 16 6.76 -1.73 3.63
C GLU A 16 7.19 -0.88 2.44
N ARG A 17 8.39 -0.31 2.50
CA ARG A 17 8.91 0.57 1.43
C ARG A 17 9.98 -0.17 0.64
N GLU A 18 9.75 -0.29 -0.66
CA GLU A 18 10.74 -0.80 -1.61
C GLU A 18 11.05 0.29 -2.64
N GLY A 19 12.22 0.90 -2.54
CA GLY A 19 12.60 2.05 -3.38
C GLY A 19 11.65 3.24 -3.19
N ASN A 20 10.83 3.52 -4.21
CA ASN A 20 9.82 4.59 -4.17
C ASN A 20 8.40 4.05 -3.97
N ASN A 21 8.19 2.74 -4.09
CA ASN A 21 6.88 2.12 -3.93
C ASN A 21 6.64 1.75 -2.47
N LEU A 22 5.36 1.72 -2.11
CA LEU A 22 4.89 1.23 -0.82
C LEU A 22 4.05 -0.01 -1.02
N TYR A 23 4.13 -0.92 -0.06
CA TYR A 23 3.29 -2.10 0.02
C TYR A 23 2.53 -2.07 1.34
N CYS A 24 1.27 -2.45 1.31
CA CYS A 24 0.49 -2.72 2.50
C CYS A 24 -0.37 -3.97 2.30
N GLU A 25 -0.66 -4.66 3.38
CA GLU A 25 -1.63 -5.74 3.39
C GLU A 25 -2.96 -5.20 3.90
N VAL A 26 -4.03 -5.54 3.18
CA VAL A 26 -5.38 -5.07 3.45
C VAL A 26 -6.26 -6.30 3.70
N PRO A 27 -6.58 -6.59 4.97
CA PRO A 27 -7.49 -7.67 5.30
C PRO A 27 -8.90 -7.34 4.79
N ILE A 28 -9.52 -8.30 4.11
CA ILE A 28 -10.94 -8.23 3.73
C ILE A 28 -11.67 -9.47 4.21
N ASN A 29 -12.95 -9.30 4.55
CA ASN A 29 -13.80 -10.43 4.89
C ASN A 29 -14.18 -11.26 3.65
N PHE A 30 -14.56 -12.52 3.88
CA PHE A 30 -14.95 -13.44 2.82
C PHE A 30 -16.10 -12.91 1.95
N THR A 31 -17.08 -12.22 2.55
CA THR A 31 -18.22 -11.65 1.83
C THR A 31 -17.81 -10.59 0.82
N MET A 32 -16.85 -9.73 1.16
CA MET A 32 -16.33 -8.68 0.29
C MET A 32 -15.45 -9.26 -0.82
N ALA A 33 -14.69 -10.32 -0.53
CA ALA A 33 -13.94 -11.04 -1.54
C ALA A 33 -14.86 -11.65 -2.60
N ALA A 34 -16.00 -12.21 -2.17
CA ALA A 34 -16.99 -12.83 -3.05
C ALA A 34 -17.84 -11.80 -3.83
N LEU A 35 -18.46 -10.85 -3.13
CA LEU A 35 -19.46 -9.92 -3.71
C LEU A 35 -18.86 -8.60 -4.20
N GLY A 36 -17.62 -8.30 -3.81
CA GLY A 36 -17.01 -7.00 -4.02
C GLY A 36 -17.50 -5.95 -3.01
N GLY A 37 -16.92 -4.77 -3.10
CA GLY A 37 -17.24 -3.67 -2.21
C GLY A 37 -16.23 -2.53 -2.32
N GLU A 38 -16.21 -1.69 -1.31
CA GLU A 38 -15.34 -0.54 -1.22
C GLU A 38 -14.79 -0.43 0.19
N ILE A 39 -13.48 -0.19 0.32
CA ILE A 39 -12.78 -0.10 1.61
C ILE A 39 -11.86 1.11 1.63
N GLU A 40 -11.72 1.71 2.81
CA GLU A 40 -10.71 2.74 3.01
C GLU A 40 -9.35 2.11 3.30
N VAL A 41 -8.36 2.44 2.48
CA VAL A 41 -6.97 2.02 2.68
C VAL A 41 -6.16 3.22 3.17
N PRO A 42 -5.36 3.07 4.25
CA PRO A 42 -4.45 4.12 4.68
C PRO A 42 -3.38 4.37 3.60
N THR A 43 -3.01 5.63 3.45
CA THR A 43 -1.91 6.12 2.61
C THR A 43 -1.05 7.08 3.44
N LEU A 44 0.10 7.53 2.92
CA LEU A 44 0.93 8.50 3.64
C LEU A 44 0.24 9.86 3.83
N ASP A 45 -0.67 10.23 2.94
CA ASP A 45 -1.31 11.55 2.91
C ASP A 45 -2.76 11.53 3.44
N GLY A 46 -3.22 10.41 4.01
CA GLY A 46 -4.60 10.24 4.47
C GLY A 46 -5.17 8.87 4.10
N ARG A 47 -6.46 8.79 3.79
CA ARG A 47 -7.13 7.55 3.36
C ARG A 47 -7.61 7.68 1.93
N VAL A 48 -7.60 6.57 1.21
CA VAL A 48 -8.14 6.49 -0.15
C VAL A 48 -9.08 5.32 -0.24
N SER A 49 -10.19 5.52 -0.95
CA SER A 49 -11.16 4.47 -1.20
C SER A 49 -10.66 3.51 -2.28
N LEU A 50 -10.57 2.23 -1.93
CA LEU A 50 -10.21 1.14 -2.83
C LEU A 50 -11.47 0.33 -3.16
N LYS A 51 -11.84 0.33 -4.45
CA LYS A 51 -12.92 -0.52 -4.95
C LYS A 51 -12.40 -1.93 -5.20
N VAL A 52 -12.95 -2.90 -4.49
CA VAL A 52 -12.65 -4.33 -4.63
C VAL A 52 -13.75 -4.94 -5.50
N PRO A 53 -13.44 -5.47 -6.70
CA PRO A 53 -14.43 -6.19 -7.50
C PRO A 53 -14.79 -7.52 -6.81
N GLY A 54 -15.99 -8.03 -7.10
CA GLY A 54 -16.35 -9.40 -6.73
C GLY A 54 -15.38 -10.42 -7.31
N GLU A 55 -15.41 -11.63 -6.75
CA GLU A 55 -14.51 -12.73 -7.13
C GLU A 55 -13.03 -12.40 -6.92
N THR A 56 -12.72 -11.49 -5.99
CA THR A 56 -11.33 -11.14 -5.66
C THR A 56 -10.70 -12.27 -4.86
N GLN A 57 -9.62 -12.83 -5.40
CA GLN A 57 -8.81 -13.83 -4.72
C GLN A 57 -7.86 -13.19 -3.69
N THR A 58 -7.54 -13.95 -2.64
CA THR A 58 -6.49 -13.58 -1.70
C THR A 58 -5.14 -13.44 -2.41
N GLY A 59 -4.30 -12.51 -1.96
CA GLY A 59 -3.01 -12.18 -2.57
C GLY A 59 -3.08 -11.24 -3.78
N LYS A 60 -4.29 -10.88 -4.26
CA LYS A 60 -4.43 -9.94 -5.38
C LYS A 60 -3.86 -8.56 -5.02
N LEU A 61 -3.06 -8.01 -5.92
CA LEU A 61 -2.43 -6.69 -5.77
C LEU A 61 -3.25 -5.61 -6.49
N PHE A 62 -3.63 -4.57 -5.75
CA PHE A 62 -4.24 -3.36 -6.28
C PHE A 62 -3.22 -2.24 -6.28
N ARG A 63 -3.09 -1.54 -7.41
CA ARG A 63 -2.12 -0.47 -7.56
C ARG A 63 -2.79 0.89 -7.53
N MET A 64 -2.46 1.69 -6.52
CA MET A 64 -2.85 3.09 -6.40
C MET A 64 -1.71 3.98 -6.89
N ARG A 65 -1.90 4.55 -8.08
CA ARG A 65 -0.88 5.34 -8.76
C ARG A 65 -0.58 6.64 -8.02
N GLY A 66 0.71 6.96 -7.85
CA GLY A 66 1.15 8.21 -7.22
C GLY A 66 0.81 8.30 -5.73
N LYS A 67 0.64 7.16 -5.05
CA LYS A 67 0.42 7.08 -3.59
C LYS A 67 1.60 6.47 -2.83
N GLY A 68 2.73 6.27 -3.51
CA GLY A 68 4.00 5.89 -2.91
C GLY A 68 4.81 7.10 -2.44
N VAL A 69 6.13 6.92 -2.35
CA VAL A 69 7.06 7.95 -1.84
C VAL A 69 7.62 8.79 -2.98
N LYS A 70 7.76 10.11 -2.75
CA LYS A 70 8.43 11.02 -3.67
C LYS A 70 9.95 10.77 -3.67
N SER A 71 10.52 10.63 -4.86
CA SER A 71 11.97 10.47 -5.01
C SER A 71 12.72 11.74 -4.59
N VAL A 72 13.75 11.58 -3.75
CA VAL A 72 14.61 12.69 -3.29
C VAL A 72 15.41 13.30 -4.45
N ARG A 73 15.69 12.52 -5.50
CA ARG A 73 16.49 12.93 -6.66
C ARG A 73 15.66 13.53 -7.81
N GLY A 74 14.42 13.97 -7.56
CA GLY A 74 13.59 14.65 -8.55
C GLY A 74 12.82 13.75 -9.53
N GLY A 75 12.50 12.51 -9.13
CA GLY A 75 11.70 11.58 -9.94
C GLY A 75 10.19 11.61 -9.64
N ALA A 76 9.42 10.85 -10.42
CA ALA A 76 7.99 10.62 -10.19
C ALA A 76 7.75 9.99 -8.80
N GLN A 77 6.59 10.31 -8.21
CA GLN A 77 6.12 9.64 -7.01
C GLN A 77 5.87 8.17 -7.34
N GLY A 78 6.30 7.26 -6.45
CA GLY A 78 5.99 5.85 -6.62
C GLY A 78 4.52 5.53 -6.40
N ASP A 79 4.20 4.24 -6.45
CA ASP A 79 2.84 3.73 -6.29
C ASP A 79 2.67 3.05 -4.92
N LEU A 80 1.42 2.96 -4.46
CA LEU A 80 1.04 2.11 -3.33
C LEU A 80 0.42 0.82 -3.88
N LEU A 81 0.99 -0.32 -3.50
CA LEU A 81 0.53 -1.64 -3.85
C LEU A 81 -0.16 -2.27 -2.63
N CYS A 82 -1.48 -2.38 -2.70
CA CYS A 82 -2.29 -2.98 -1.66
C CYS A 82 -2.48 -4.46 -1.98
N ARG A 83 -1.90 -5.35 -1.17
CA ARG A 83 -2.17 -6.79 -1.24
C ARG A 83 -3.41 -7.10 -0.41
N VAL A 84 -4.42 -7.65 -1.05
CA VAL A 84 -5.64 -8.07 -0.35
C VAL A 84 -5.40 -9.43 0.29
N VAL A 85 -5.75 -9.57 1.56
CA VAL A 85 -5.68 -10.84 2.30
C VAL A 85 -7.10 -11.18 2.76
N VAL A 86 -7.63 -12.32 2.31
CA VAL A 86 -8.97 -12.75 2.74
C VAL A 86 -8.86 -13.40 4.11
N GLU A 87 -9.53 -12.82 5.10
CA GLU A 87 -9.66 -13.41 6.43
C GLU A 87 -10.71 -14.52 6.39
N THR A 88 -10.28 -15.74 6.76
CA THR A 88 -11.19 -16.88 6.91
C THR A 88 -11.94 -16.74 8.24
N PRO A 89 -13.28 -16.75 8.23
CA PRO A 89 -14.09 -16.65 9.45
C PRO A 89 -13.94 -17.87 10.37
#